data_AF-A0A7Y8S2J9-F1
#
_entry.id   AF-A0A7Y8S2J9-F1
#
_cell.length_a   1.000
_cell.length_b   1.000
_cell.length_c   1.000
_cell.angle_alpha   90.00
_cell.angle_beta   90.00
_cell.angle_gamma   90.00
#
_symmetry.space_group_name_H-M   'P 1'
#
loop_
_entity.id
_entity.type
_entity.pdbx_description
1 polymer ?
#
loop_
_entity_poly.entity_id
_entity_poly.type
_entity_poly.pdbx_seq_one_letter_code
_entity_poly.pdbx_strand_id
1 'polypeptide(L)'
;MLFQLPEIDREATKKKIEAILDNYRMVLLQVPDDLLPKVTAGFNLVPPSNTNAFHSSTEDMAIKRVEMEKERNAFLARVQKAVNRLPANERQIIIMRYMSQDHRFDYEVYNEIGLSPRTYFRIKSRAFYNLAFALKEEVYVKGSAS
;
A
#
# COMPACT_ATOMS: atom_id res chain seq x y z
N MET A 1 24.82 -29.77 -0.57
CA MET A 1 23.43 -29.62 -0.10
C MET A 1 22.66 -28.83 -1.13
N LEU A 2 21.53 -29.35 -1.63
CA LEU A 2 20.65 -28.64 -2.56
C LEU A 2 19.82 -27.62 -1.77
N PHE A 3 19.89 -26.34 -2.17
CA PHE A 3 19.04 -25.29 -1.63
C PHE A 3 17.59 -25.54 -2.08
N GLN A 4 16.72 -25.94 -1.14
CA GLN A 4 15.29 -26.09 -1.38
C GLN A 4 14.60 -24.77 -1.04
N LEU A 5 13.90 -24.19 -2.03
CA LEU A 5 13.09 -23.00 -1.81
C LEU A 5 11.79 -23.41 -1.10
N PRO A 6 11.41 -22.75 0.01
CA PRO A 6 10.14 -23.01 0.67
C PRO A 6 8.97 -22.71 -0.28
N GLU A 7 7.98 -23.60 -0.30
CA GLU A 7 6.77 -23.44 -1.11
C GLU A 7 5.88 -22.34 -0.53
N ILE A 8 5.43 -21.43 -1.40
CA ILE A 8 4.56 -20.29 -1.06
C ILE A 8 3.11 -20.74 -1.08
N ASP A 9 2.40 -20.47 0.01
CA ASP A 9 0.95 -20.55 0.06
C ASP A 9 0.35 -19.39 -0.75
N ARG A 10 -0.11 -19.73 -1.95
CA ARG A 10 -0.64 -18.79 -2.93
C ARG A 10 -1.89 -18.07 -2.45
N GLU A 11 -2.79 -18.80 -1.79
CA GLU A 11 -4.08 -18.26 -1.36
C GLU A 11 -3.89 -17.37 -0.12
N ALA A 12 -3.11 -17.83 0.85
CA ALA A 12 -2.80 -17.06 2.04
C ALA A 12 -2.00 -15.79 1.71
N THR A 13 -1.02 -15.89 0.82
CA THR A 13 -0.24 -14.72 0.36
C THR A 13 -1.14 -13.72 -0.35
N LYS A 14 -1.99 -14.17 -1.27
CA LYS A 14 -2.93 -13.29 -1.97
C LYS A 14 -3.84 -12.55 -0.98
N LYS A 15 -4.48 -13.28 -0.06
CA LYS A 15 -5.38 -12.71 0.95
C LYS A 15 -4.68 -11.67 1.83
N LYS A 16 -3.42 -11.92 2.19
CA LYS A 16 -2.61 -11.00 2.99
C LYS A 16 -2.31 -9.71 2.23
N ILE A 17 -2.00 -9.80 0.94
CA ILE A 17 -1.78 -8.61 0.10
C ILE A 17 -3.06 -7.84 -0.16
N GLU A 18 -4.19 -8.51 -0.37
CA GLU A 18 -5.51 -7.85 -0.45
C GLU A 18 -5.80 -7.07 0.84
N ALA A 19 -5.60 -7.69 2.00
CA ALA A 19 -5.78 -7.01 3.28
C ALA A 19 -4.85 -5.79 3.47
N ILE A 20 -3.60 -5.86 3.00
CA ILE A 20 -2.67 -4.72 3.04
C ILE A 20 -3.16 -3.58 2.15
N LEU A 21 -3.65 -3.89 0.94
CA LEU A 21 -4.17 -2.89 -0.01
C LEU A 21 -5.48 -2.26 0.49
N ASP A 22 -6.35 -3.05 1.11
CA ASP A 22 -7.58 -2.55 1.74
C ASP A 22 -7.24 -1.66 2.94
N ASN A 23 -6.30 -2.07 3.79
CA ASN A 23 -5.83 -1.24 4.89
C ASN A 23 -5.15 0.05 4.38
N TYR A 24 -4.42 -0.02 3.26
CA TYR A 24 -3.85 1.16 2.61
C TYR A 24 -4.94 2.19 2.26
N ARG A 25 -6.06 1.75 1.68
CA ARG A 25 -7.20 2.64 1.40
C ARG A 25 -7.79 3.24 2.67
N MET A 26 -8.01 2.41 3.69
CA MET A 26 -8.57 2.85 4.97
C MET A 26 -7.68 3.88 5.67
N VAL A 27 -6.37 3.65 5.68
CA VAL A 27 -5.39 4.58 6.25
C VAL A 27 -5.32 5.87 5.44
N LEU A 28 -5.45 5.81 4.12
CA LEU A 28 -5.47 6.98 3.24
C LEU A 28 -6.66 7.90 3.52
N LEU A 29 -7.85 7.37 3.79
CA LEU A 29 -9.06 8.14 4.15
C LEU A 29 -8.91 8.94 5.45
N GLN A 30 -8.04 8.49 6.35
CA GLN A 30 -7.82 9.14 7.63
C GLN A 30 -6.72 10.23 7.55
N VAL A 31 -6.05 10.41 6.41
CA VAL A 31 -4.98 11.42 6.23
C VAL A 31 -5.66 12.75 5.87
N PRO A 32 -5.34 13.86 6.55
CA PRO A 32 -5.85 15.18 6.16
C PRO A 32 -5.47 15.51 4.72
N ASP A 33 -6.35 16.18 3.97
CA ASP A 33 -6.14 16.48 2.54
C ASP A 33 -4.82 17.20 2.24
N ASP A 34 -4.34 18.02 3.19
CA ASP A 34 -3.07 18.75 3.10
C ASP A 34 -1.82 17.84 3.11
N LEU A 35 -1.94 16.66 3.72
CA LEU A 35 -0.89 15.65 3.89
C LEU A 35 -1.09 14.43 2.99
N LEU A 36 -2.20 14.38 2.24
CA LEU A 36 -2.33 13.37 1.18
C LEU A 36 -1.13 13.51 0.25
N PRO A 37 -0.54 12.40 -0.22
CA PRO A 37 0.52 12.47 -1.21
C PRO A 37 -0.06 13.12 -2.47
N LYS A 38 0.16 14.43 -2.61
CA LYS A 38 -0.25 15.21 -3.77
C LYS A 38 0.47 14.63 -4.98
N VAL A 39 -0.28 14.24 -6.00
CA VAL A 39 0.28 13.88 -7.31
C VAL A 39 0.76 15.14 -8.09
N THR A 40 0.79 16.31 -7.45
CA THR A 40 1.13 17.59 -8.08
C THR A 40 2.01 18.46 -7.18
N ALA A 41 3.15 18.88 -7.73
CA ALA A 41 4.09 19.79 -7.09
C ALA A 41 3.47 21.18 -6.91
N GLY A 42 3.25 21.57 -5.65
CA GLY A 42 2.80 22.92 -5.30
C GLY A 42 3.21 23.23 -3.86
N PHE A 43 4.34 23.92 -3.71
CA PHE A 43 4.84 24.44 -2.43
C PHE A 43 3.98 25.62 -1.98
N ASN A 44 3.48 25.59 -0.74
CA ASN A 44 2.92 26.78 -0.09
C ASN A 44 3.71 27.08 1.19
N LEU A 45 4.19 28.33 1.27
CA LEU A 45 5.06 28.89 2.32
C LEU A 45 4.23 29.79 3.25
N VAL A 46 3.38 29.20 4.10
CA VAL A 46 2.76 29.97 5.19
C VAL A 46 2.88 29.17 6.49
N PRO A 47 3.63 29.65 7.49
CA PRO A 47 3.67 29.01 8.79
C PRO A 47 2.41 29.39 9.60
N PRO A 48 1.67 28.43 10.18
CA PRO A 48 0.63 28.75 11.14
C PRO A 48 1.25 29.18 12.48
N SER A 49 0.66 30.22 13.08
CA SER A 49 1.06 30.77 14.39
C SER A 49 0.63 29.85 15.54
N ASN A 50 1.53 29.61 16.49
CA ASN A 50 1.27 28.81 17.69
C ASN A 50 0.90 29.70 18.87
N THR A 51 -0.11 29.32 19.65
CA THR A 51 -0.40 29.91 20.98
C THR A 51 -0.36 28.80 22.02
N ASN A 52 0.44 29.01 23.08
CA ASN A 52 0.69 28.06 24.16
C ASN A 52 -0.48 27.98 25.15
N ALA A 53 -0.88 26.76 25.52
CA ALA A 53 -1.52 26.46 26.80
C ALA A 53 -1.14 25.04 27.25
N PHE A 54 -0.59 24.94 28.46
CA PHE A 54 -0.08 23.72 29.09
C PHE A 54 -1.19 23.00 29.88
N HIS A 55 -1.37 21.68 29.71
CA HIS A 55 -2.01 20.80 30.72
C HIS A 55 -1.55 19.33 30.58
N SER A 56 -1.24 18.70 31.72
CA SER A 56 -0.61 17.36 31.88
C SER A 56 -1.51 16.14 31.60
N SER A 57 -2.40 16.21 30.61
CA SER A 57 -3.01 15.02 29.99
C SER A 57 -3.18 15.17 28.48
N THR A 58 -2.94 16.37 27.95
CA THR A 58 -2.95 16.65 26.52
C THR A 58 -1.58 16.39 25.88
N GLU A 59 -0.48 16.38 26.66
CA GLU A 59 0.85 16.00 26.18
C GLU A 59 0.93 14.52 25.81
N ASP A 60 0.52 13.59 26.69
CA ASP A 60 0.50 12.15 26.37
C ASP A 60 -0.42 11.83 25.18
N MET A 61 -1.57 12.51 25.09
CA MET A 61 -2.48 12.38 23.95
C MET A 61 -1.88 12.97 22.66
N ALA A 62 -1.17 14.10 22.74
CA ALA A 62 -0.49 14.70 21.60
C ALA A 62 0.69 13.83 21.13
N ILE A 63 1.49 13.28 22.05
CA ILE A 63 2.60 12.36 21.75
C ILE A 63 2.05 11.09 21.07
N LYS A 64 1.00 10.48 21.64
CA LYS A 64 0.36 9.30 21.05
C LYS A 64 -0.20 9.59 19.66
N ARG A 65 -0.79 10.76 19.45
CA ARG A 65 -1.29 11.19 18.14
C ARG A 65 -0.17 11.33 17.11
N VAL A 66 0.92 11.98 17.48
CA VAL A 66 2.10 12.13 16.61
C VAL A 66 2.70 10.76 16.26
N GLU A 67 2.76 9.83 17.21
CA GLU A 67 3.28 8.49 16.93
C GLU A 67 2.36 7.71 15.98
N MET A 68 1.05 7.74 16.20
CA MET A 68 0.08 7.12 15.27
C MET A 68 0.16 7.73 13.86
N GLU A 69 0.35 9.04 13.74
CA GLU A 69 0.55 9.71 12.45
C GLU A 69 1.84 9.26 11.76
N LYS A 70 2.94 9.10 12.51
CA LYS A 70 4.21 8.57 11.98
C LYS A 70 4.07 7.14 11.50
N GLU A 71 3.46 6.25 12.29
CA GLU A 71 3.24 4.84 11.92
C GLU A 71 2.42 4.73 10.64
N ARG A 72 1.34 5.52 10.54
CA ARG A 72 0.49 5.57 9.35
C ARG A 72 1.26 6.05 8.12
N ASN A 73 2.00 7.14 8.25
CA ASN A 73 2.82 7.68 7.15
C ASN A 73 3.92 6.69 6.73
N ALA A 74 4.55 6.01 7.68
CA ALA A 74 5.54 4.97 7.41
C ALA A 74 4.92 3.78 6.67
N PHE A 75 3.71 3.35 7.05
CA PHE A 75 2.96 2.30 6.37
C PHE A 75 2.61 2.71 4.92
N LEU A 76 2.04 3.89 4.71
CA LEU A 76 1.71 4.40 3.37
C LEU A 76 2.96 4.47 2.49
N ALA A 77 4.06 5.03 3.02
CA ALA A 77 5.33 5.12 2.31
C ALA A 77 5.92 3.74 1.99
N ARG A 78 5.80 2.76 2.89
CA ARG A 78 6.24 1.38 2.65
C ARG A 78 5.48 0.75 1.49
N VAL A 79 4.15 0.86 1.47
CA VAL A 79 3.32 0.30 0.40
C VAL A 79 3.61 0.99 -0.93
N GLN A 80 3.67 2.32 -0.96
CA GLN A 80 3.99 3.08 -2.18
C GLN A 80 5.37 2.72 -2.73
N LYS A 81 6.39 2.63 -1.87
CA LYS A 81 7.74 2.21 -2.28
C LYS A 81 7.73 0.79 -2.86
N ALA A 82 6.98 -0.14 -2.27
CA ALA A 82 6.88 -1.50 -2.78
C ALA A 82 6.20 -1.55 -4.16
N VAL A 83 5.10 -0.81 -4.33
CA VAL A 83 4.40 -0.70 -5.63
C VAL A 83 5.28 -0.04 -6.69
N ASN A 84 6.06 0.97 -6.32
CA ASN A 84 6.97 1.65 -7.24
C ASN A 84 8.11 0.75 -7.76
N ARG A 85 8.47 -0.30 -7.01
CA ARG A 85 9.46 -1.31 -7.46
C ARG A 85 8.91 -2.29 -8.49
N LEU A 86 7.59 -2.36 -8.68
CA LEU A 86 6.98 -3.24 -9.66
C LEU A 86 7.28 -2.77 -11.10
N PRO A 87 7.36 -3.71 -12.07
CA PRO A 87 7.35 -3.39 -13.50
C PRO A 87 6.17 -2.48 -13.87
N ALA A 88 6.34 -1.64 -14.90
CA ALA A 88 5.37 -0.60 -15.24
C ALA A 88 3.94 -1.12 -15.46
N ASN A 89 3.78 -2.25 -16.15
CA ASN A 89 2.49 -2.89 -16.42
C ASN A 89 1.83 -3.45 -15.14
N GLU A 90 2.61 -4.08 -14.27
CA GLU A 90 2.13 -4.59 -12.98
C GLU A 90 1.73 -3.45 -12.05
N ARG A 91 2.58 -2.42 -11.95
CA ARG A 91 2.35 -1.21 -11.16
C ARG A 91 1.07 -0.50 -11.60
N GLN A 92 0.87 -0.33 -12.90
CA GLN A 92 -0.33 0.32 -13.45
C GLN A 92 -1.60 -0.41 -13.00
N ILE A 93 -1.62 -1.74 -13.10
CA ILE A 93 -2.77 -2.54 -12.65
C ILE A 93 -3.02 -2.37 -11.15
N ILE A 94 -1.97 -2.44 -10.31
CA ILE A 94 -2.13 -2.29 -8.86
C ILE A 94 -2.65 -0.90 -8.50
N ILE A 95 -2.09 0.15 -9.10
CA ILE A 95 -2.52 1.52 -8.82
C ILE A 95 -3.98 1.72 -9.22
N MET A 96 -4.33 1.44 -10.48
CA MET A 96 -5.67 1.70 -11.00
C MET A 96 -6.76 0.88 -10.30
N ARG A 97 -6.46 -0.38 -9.94
CA ARG A 97 -7.43 -1.27 -9.31
C ARG A 97 -7.52 -1.09 -7.80
N TYR A 98 -6.40 -0.87 -7.12
CA TYR A 98 -6.30 -0.99 -5.65
C TYR A 98 -5.89 0.29 -4.93
N MET A 99 -5.22 1.25 -5.57
CA MET A 99 -4.75 2.47 -4.90
C MET A 99 -5.51 3.74 -5.30
N SER A 100 -6.26 3.70 -6.40
CA SER A 100 -7.20 4.76 -6.75
C SER A 100 -8.28 4.92 -5.68
N GLN A 101 -8.71 6.17 -5.45
CA GLN A 101 -9.83 6.50 -4.56
C GLN A 101 -11.15 5.92 -5.08
N ASP A 102 -11.31 5.89 -6.40
CA ASP A 102 -12.47 5.28 -7.04
C ASP A 102 -12.43 3.75 -6.95
N HIS A 103 -13.55 3.17 -6.57
CA HIS A 103 -13.73 1.71 -6.55
C HIS A 103 -13.91 1.21 -7.97
N ARG A 104 -12.81 0.85 -8.62
CA ARG A 104 -12.81 0.36 -10.00
C ARG A 104 -12.91 -1.16 -10.11
N PHE A 105 -13.73 -1.63 -11.03
CA PHE A 105 -13.87 -3.03 -11.39
C PHE A 105 -12.81 -3.50 -12.40
N ASP A 106 -12.56 -4.82 -12.47
CA ASP A 106 -11.45 -5.36 -13.24
C ASP A 106 -11.70 -5.10 -14.73
N TYR A 107 -12.98 -5.15 -15.13
CA TYR A 107 -13.42 -4.82 -16.48
C TYR A 107 -13.20 -3.37 -16.87
N GLU A 108 -13.36 -2.42 -15.94
CA GLU A 108 -13.07 -1.02 -16.22
C GLU A 108 -11.59 -0.83 -16.42
N VAL A 109 -10.77 -1.43 -15.57
CA VAL A 109 -9.31 -1.30 -15.62
C VAL A 109 -8.76 -1.92 -16.90
N TYR A 110 -9.10 -3.18 -17.23
CA TYR A 110 -8.54 -3.81 -18.42
C TYR A 110 -9.03 -3.17 -19.73
N ASN A 111 -10.25 -2.64 -19.76
CA ASN A 111 -10.75 -1.90 -20.92
C ASN A 111 -10.00 -0.58 -21.12
N GLU A 112 -9.75 0.18 -20.04
CA GLU A 112 -9.04 1.45 -20.12
C GLU A 112 -7.58 1.31 -20.56
N ILE A 113 -6.88 0.29 -20.06
CA ILE A 113 -5.48 0.04 -20.43
C ILE A 113 -5.33 -0.74 -21.75
N GLY A 114 -6.44 -1.13 -22.40
CA GLY A 114 -6.44 -1.85 -23.66
C GLY A 114 -5.91 -3.29 -23.58
N LEU A 115 -6.10 -3.98 -22.46
CA LEU A 115 -5.69 -5.38 -22.28
C LEU A 115 -6.87 -6.34 -22.41
N SER A 116 -6.62 -7.51 -23.01
CA SER A 116 -7.58 -8.61 -22.94
C SER A 116 -7.73 -9.11 -21.49
N PRO A 117 -8.92 -9.62 -21.10
CA PRO A 117 -9.13 -10.13 -19.74
C PRO A 117 -8.10 -11.18 -19.33
N ARG A 118 -7.76 -12.09 -20.25
CA ARG A 118 -6.75 -13.15 -20.02
C ARG A 118 -5.37 -12.57 -19.71
N THR A 119 -4.92 -11.59 -20.50
CA THR A 119 -3.61 -10.94 -20.28
C THR A 119 -3.62 -10.17 -18.97
N TYR A 120 -4.70 -9.44 -18.68
CA TYR A 120 -4.88 -8.70 -17.44
C TYR A 120 -4.74 -9.59 -16.20
N PHE A 121 -5.52 -10.67 -16.10
CA PHE A 121 -5.49 -11.55 -14.92
C PHE A 121 -4.13 -12.25 -14.73
N ARG A 122 -3.42 -12.55 -15.83
CA ARG A 122 -2.07 -13.09 -15.76
C ARG A 122 -1.07 -12.09 -15.18
N ILE A 123 -1.09 -10.84 -15.64
CA ILE A 123 -0.20 -9.78 -15.13
C ILE A 123 -0.58 -9.44 -13.69
N LYS A 124 -1.87 -9.31 -13.38
CA LYS A 124 -2.39 -9.05 -12.03
C LYS A 124 -1.91 -10.13 -11.05
N SER A 125 -2.05 -11.41 -11.40
CA SER A 125 -1.58 -12.51 -10.55
C SER A 125 -0.08 -12.40 -10.26
N ARG A 126 0.74 -12.10 -11.28
CA ARG A 126 2.18 -11.89 -11.10
C ARG A 126 2.50 -10.66 -10.23
N ALA A 127 1.77 -9.56 -10.43
CA ALA A 127 1.91 -8.33 -9.66
C ALA A 127 1.68 -8.58 -8.16
N PHE A 128 0.71 -9.42 -7.80
CA PHE A 128 0.45 -9.79 -6.40
C PHE A 128 1.63 -10.51 -5.76
N TYR A 129 2.25 -11.48 -6.44
CA TYR A 129 3.44 -12.15 -5.90
C TYR A 129 4.64 -11.22 -5.81
N ASN A 130 4.90 -10.44 -6.85
CA ASN A 130 6.00 -9.48 -6.84
C ASN A 130 5.82 -8.43 -5.74
N LEU A 131 4.57 -8.00 -5.48
CA LEU A 131 4.26 -7.09 -4.39
C LEU A 131 4.46 -7.75 -3.02
N ALA A 132 4.08 -9.02 -2.87
CA ALA A 132 4.35 -9.77 -1.64
C ALA A 132 5.84 -9.80 -1.31
N PHE A 133 6.69 -10.15 -2.28
CA PHE A 133 8.14 -10.13 -2.09
C PHE A 133 8.69 -8.72 -1.83
N ALA A 134 8.18 -7.71 -2.53
CA ALA A 134 8.60 -6.32 -2.32
C ALA A 134 8.28 -5.81 -0.91
N LEU A 135 7.19 -6.32 -0.32
CA LEU A 135 6.78 -6.04 1.05
C LEU A 135 7.40 -6.99 2.08
N LYS A 136 7.92 -8.15 1.67
CA LYS A 136 8.32 -9.27 2.53
C LYS A 136 7.15 -9.83 3.34
N GLU A 137 6.01 -9.99 2.67
CA GLU A 137 4.76 -10.44 3.29
C GLU A 137 4.25 -11.77 2.71
N GLU A 138 5.08 -12.47 1.94
CA GLU A 138 4.81 -13.82 1.47
C GLU A 138 4.55 -14.80 2.63
N VAL A 139 3.64 -15.75 2.40
CA VAL A 139 3.27 -16.79 3.37
C VAL A 139 3.72 -18.13 2.80
N TYR A 140 4.47 -18.90 3.60
CA TYR A 140 4.96 -20.22 3.21
C TYR A 140 4.07 -21.32 3.78
N VAL A 141 3.96 -22.43 3.05
CA VAL A 141 3.25 -23.63 3.50
C VAL A 141 3.93 -24.18 4.74
N LYS A 142 3.15 -24.52 5.78
CA LYS A 142 3.70 -25.09 7.02
C LYS A 142 4.48 -26.39 6.71
N GLY A 143 5.77 -26.41 7.03
CA GLY A 143 6.66 -27.55 6.80
C GLY A 143 7.61 -27.42 5.61
N SER A 144 7.55 -26.33 4.83
CA SER A 144 8.48 -26.08 3.70
C SER A 144 9.71 -25.25 4.09
N ALA A 145 9.68 -24.59 5.25
CA ALA A 145 10.84 -23.93 5.86
C ALA A 145 11.40 -24.83 6.97
N SER A 146 12.34 -25.70 6.60
CA SER A 146 13.27 -26.38 7.53
C SER A 146 14.69 -26.01 7.16
#